data_AF-A0A2T7H847-F1
#
_entry.id   AF-A0A2T7H847-F1
#
_cell.length_a   1.000
_cell.length_b   1.000
_cell.length_c   1.000
_cell.angle_alpha   90.00
_cell.angle_beta   90.00
_cell.angle_gamma   90.00
#
_symmetry.space_group_name_H-M   'P 1'
#
loop_
_entity.id
_entity.type
_entity.pdbx_description
1 polymer ?
#
loop_
_entity_poly.entity_id
_entity_poly.type
_entity_poly.pdbx_seq_one_letter_code
_entity_poly.pdbx_strand_id
1 'polypeptide(L)'
;MHPARFLLLFALFIGLPAMSPNELPAGLVSVLNAHNIVFSPDLFVRDWTDRVEIYKPKRLFWIVDDKSMESRVFASPDGTAWHSLNRPANIPVLNRNLVAPDLKDSATAEIIAQRLTALLHDPRVLLCGPRFASWPDAILRTYLEPGGQPLEVLRSACQTPPALQQSGDDWSLQARLMDGTGALLDVHYTGSIVPFQVNSMNISEAMKPGSFRFADEF
;
A
#
# COMPACT_ATOMS: atom_id res chain seq x y z
N MET A 1 3.79 -8.13 -25.74
CA MET A 1 3.26 -7.03 -24.91
C MET A 1 4.41 -6.48 -24.09
N HIS A 2 4.63 -5.16 -24.11
CA HIS A 2 5.77 -4.54 -23.41
C HIS A 2 5.39 -4.26 -21.94
N PRO A 3 6.06 -4.88 -20.96
CA PRO A 3 5.78 -4.65 -19.53
C PRO A 3 6.18 -3.25 -19.04
N ALA A 4 6.91 -2.48 -19.86
CA ALA A 4 7.50 -1.19 -19.48
C ALA A 4 6.51 -0.01 -19.34
N ARG A 5 5.23 -0.19 -19.68
CA ARG A 5 4.23 0.91 -19.64
C ARG A 5 3.31 0.88 -18.41
N PHE A 6 3.29 -0.21 -17.64
CA PHE A 6 2.21 -0.52 -16.70
C PHE A 6 2.33 0.08 -15.30
N LEU A 7 3.43 0.75 -14.98
CA LEU A 7 3.70 1.28 -13.64
C LEU A 7 3.61 2.81 -13.51
N LEU A 8 3.21 3.51 -14.58
CA LEU A 8 3.38 4.96 -14.67
C LEU A 8 2.46 5.75 -13.72
N LEU A 9 1.27 5.25 -13.39
CA LEU A 9 0.29 6.03 -12.63
C LEU A 9 0.48 5.99 -11.11
N PHE A 10 1.06 4.91 -10.54
CA PHE A 10 1.50 4.90 -9.15
C PHE A 10 2.95 5.42 -8.98
N ALA A 11 3.78 5.27 -10.02
CA ALA A 11 5.14 5.82 -10.05
C ALA A 11 5.19 7.35 -10.15
N LEU A 12 4.09 8.04 -10.45
CA LEU A 12 4.04 9.51 -10.39
C LEU A 12 4.33 10.07 -8.98
N PHE A 13 4.21 9.26 -7.93
CA PHE A 13 4.64 9.64 -6.57
C PHE A 13 5.98 9.02 -6.13
N ILE A 14 6.49 8.00 -6.84
CA ILE A 14 7.78 7.36 -6.52
C ILE A 14 8.44 6.88 -7.82
N GLY A 15 9.05 7.81 -8.57
CA GLY A 15 9.74 7.58 -9.85
C GLY A 15 11.04 6.78 -9.72
N LEU A 16 10.97 5.60 -9.11
CA LEU A 16 12.13 4.74 -8.87
C LEU A 16 12.37 3.79 -10.06
N PRO A 17 13.63 3.55 -10.43
CA PRO A 17 13.94 2.50 -11.39
C PRO A 17 13.61 1.12 -10.80
N ALA A 18 13.19 0.20 -11.66
CA ALA A 18 13.15 -1.22 -11.30
C ALA A 18 14.58 -1.71 -11.04
N MET A 19 14.77 -2.50 -9.99
CA MET A 19 16.03 -3.16 -9.69
C MET A 19 16.08 -4.51 -10.39
N SER A 20 17.26 -4.93 -10.86
CA SER A 20 17.42 -6.26 -11.40
C SER A 20 17.29 -7.29 -10.28
N PRO A 21 16.57 -8.41 -10.47
CA PRO A 21 16.53 -9.49 -9.48
C PRO A 21 17.93 -10.02 -9.10
N ASN A 22 18.91 -9.90 -10.01
CA ASN A 22 20.30 -10.31 -9.75
C ASN A 22 21.06 -9.40 -8.77
N GLU A 23 20.52 -8.22 -8.46
CA GLU A 23 21.08 -7.28 -7.48
C GLU A 23 20.49 -7.50 -6.08
N LEU A 24 19.53 -8.43 -5.94
CA LEU A 24 18.89 -8.70 -4.67
C LEU A 24 19.85 -9.36 -3.66
N PRO A 25 19.75 -9.01 -2.37
CA PRO A 25 20.58 -9.64 -1.34
C PRO A 25 20.27 -11.13 -1.22
N ALA A 26 21.30 -11.98 -1.12
CA ALA A 26 21.13 -13.44 -1.05
C ALA A 26 20.15 -13.91 0.05
N GLY A 27 20.12 -13.22 1.20
CA GLY A 27 19.15 -13.50 2.26
C GLY A 27 17.70 -13.25 1.85
N LEU A 28 17.44 -12.23 1.04
CA LEU A 28 16.11 -11.96 0.50
C LEU A 28 15.74 -13.00 -0.56
N VAL A 29 16.67 -13.35 -1.45
CA VAL A 29 16.48 -14.42 -2.45
C VAL A 29 16.02 -15.71 -1.78
N SER A 30 16.66 -16.09 -0.66
CA SER A 30 16.27 -17.28 0.11
C SER A 30 14.84 -17.21 0.65
N VAL A 31 14.43 -16.05 1.19
CA VAL A 31 13.06 -15.84 1.70
C VAL A 31 12.02 -15.84 0.57
N LEU A 32 12.33 -15.22 -0.56
CA LEU A 32 11.46 -15.23 -1.74
C LEU A 32 11.22 -16.66 -2.25
N ASN A 33 12.29 -17.46 -2.35
CA ASN A 33 12.18 -18.87 -2.72
C ASN A 33 11.34 -19.68 -1.72
N ALA A 34 11.48 -19.43 -0.42
CA ALA A 34 10.65 -20.06 0.62
C ALA A 34 9.16 -19.68 0.50
N HIS A 35 8.86 -18.55 -0.12
CA HIS A 35 7.50 -18.12 -0.45
C HIS A 35 7.04 -18.53 -1.86
N ASN A 36 7.81 -19.38 -2.56
CA ASN A 36 7.57 -19.79 -3.95
C ASN A 36 7.50 -18.61 -4.94
N ILE A 37 8.17 -17.51 -4.63
CA ILE A 37 8.28 -16.35 -5.52
C ILE A 37 9.45 -16.64 -6.46
N VAL A 38 9.13 -16.87 -7.72
CA VAL A 38 10.12 -17.29 -8.71
C VAL A 38 10.90 -16.08 -9.20
N PHE A 39 12.23 -16.18 -9.18
CA PHE A 39 13.09 -15.23 -9.85
C PHE A 39 12.92 -15.35 -11.36
N SER A 40 12.14 -14.45 -11.95
CA SER A 40 12.01 -14.25 -13.39
C SER A 40 12.58 -12.88 -13.78
N PRO A 41 12.97 -12.68 -15.05
CA PRO A 41 13.26 -11.35 -15.58
C PRO A 41 12.08 -10.36 -15.43
N ASP A 42 10.88 -10.89 -15.22
CA ASP A 42 9.63 -10.16 -15.08
C ASP A 42 9.27 -9.87 -13.61
N LEU A 43 10.08 -10.35 -12.65
CA LEU A 43 9.94 -10.00 -11.23
C LEU A 43 10.24 -8.52 -11.06
N PHE A 44 9.23 -7.79 -10.59
CA PHE A 44 9.33 -6.36 -10.42
C PHE A 44 9.83 -6.03 -9.01
N VAL A 45 10.95 -5.32 -8.91
CA VAL A 45 11.58 -4.97 -7.62
C VAL A 45 11.82 -3.47 -7.55
N ARG A 46 11.38 -2.83 -6.46
CA ARG A 46 11.68 -1.43 -6.12
C ARG A 46 12.36 -1.33 -4.77
N ASP A 47 13.45 -0.57 -4.71
CA ASP A 47 14.08 -0.18 -3.46
C ASP A 47 13.34 0.99 -2.83
N TRP A 48 12.68 0.72 -1.71
CA TRP A 48 11.96 1.69 -0.90
C TRP A 48 12.74 2.10 0.36
N THR A 49 14.00 1.70 0.48
CA THR A 49 14.87 2.09 1.60
C THR A 49 14.90 3.62 1.70
N ASP A 50 14.64 4.13 2.90
CA ASP A 50 14.53 5.56 3.23
C ASP A 50 13.41 6.35 2.52
N ARG A 51 12.50 5.68 1.81
CA ARG A 51 11.39 6.34 1.08
C ARG A 51 10.09 6.44 1.85
N VAL A 52 9.94 5.68 2.93
CA VAL A 52 8.73 5.67 3.77
C VAL A 52 9.04 6.39 5.06
N GLU A 53 8.63 7.65 5.18
CA GLU A 53 9.04 8.53 6.29
C GLU A 53 8.72 7.98 7.68
N ILE A 54 7.56 7.31 7.83
CA ILE A 54 7.10 6.72 9.10
C ILE A 54 7.77 5.38 9.43
N TYR A 55 8.66 4.86 8.59
CA TYR A 55 9.24 3.52 8.74
C TYR A 55 10.72 3.51 8.35
N LYS A 56 11.61 3.21 9.32
CA LYS A 56 13.07 3.33 9.16
C LYS A 56 13.82 2.00 9.34
N PRO A 57 13.61 1.02 8.45
CA PRO A 57 14.43 -0.19 8.42
C PRO A 57 15.78 0.12 7.75
N LYS A 58 16.79 -0.75 7.94
CA LYS A 58 18.04 -0.67 7.18
C LYS A 58 17.85 -0.98 5.68
N ARG A 59 16.90 -1.84 5.32
CA ARG A 59 16.49 -2.09 3.92
C ARG A 59 14.99 -2.32 3.79
N LEU A 60 14.41 -1.86 2.69
CA LEU A 60 13.00 -2.02 2.36
C LEU A 60 12.83 -2.24 0.86
N PHE A 61 12.20 -3.32 0.46
CA PHE A 61 11.89 -3.62 -0.94
C PHE A 61 10.39 -3.84 -1.12
N TRP A 62 9.87 -3.30 -2.21
CA TRP A 62 8.57 -3.66 -2.74
C TRP A 62 8.77 -4.56 -3.95
N ILE A 63 8.13 -5.73 -3.92
CA ILE A 63 8.25 -6.77 -4.94
C ILE A 63 6.85 -7.12 -5.45
N VAL A 64 6.69 -7.18 -6.77
CA VAL A 64 5.48 -7.72 -7.41
C VAL A 64 5.88 -8.98 -8.18
N ASP A 65 5.21 -10.07 -7.85
CA ASP A 65 5.34 -11.35 -8.55
C ASP A 65 4.40 -11.34 -9.77
N ASP A 66 4.95 -11.45 -10.96
CA ASP A 66 4.23 -11.38 -12.23
C ASP A 66 3.26 -12.55 -12.45
N LYS A 67 3.55 -13.71 -11.86
CA LYS A 67 2.72 -14.90 -12.01
C LYS A 67 1.47 -14.84 -11.16
N SER A 68 1.62 -14.46 -9.90
CA SER A 68 0.51 -14.34 -8.96
C SER A 68 -0.14 -12.97 -8.97
N MET A 69 0.51 -11.97 -9.58
CA MET A 69 0.19 -10.55 -9.49
C MET A 69 0.11 -10.06 -8.03
N GLU A 70 0.71 -10.80 -7.09
CA GLU A 70 0.74 -10.44 -5.68
C GLU A 70 1.88 -9.45 -5.40
N SER A 71 1.52 -8.42 -4.66
CA SER A 71 2.41 -7.35 -4.21
C SER A 71 2.86 -7.63 -2.78
N ARG A 72 4.16 -7.52 -2.52
CA ARG A 72 4.75 -7.81 -1.21
C ARG A 72 5.80 -6.78 -0.82
N VAL A 73 5.75 -6.36 0.44
CA VAL A 73 6.75 -5.46 1.01
C VAL A 73 7.64 -6.25 1.96
N PHE A 74 8.94 -6.27 1.66
CA PHE A 74 9.95 -6.96 2.45
C PHE A 74 10.86 -5.95 3.14
N ALA A 75 11.04 -6.10 4.44
CA ALA A 75 11.94 -5.28 5.22
C ALA A 75 13.05 -6.10 5.87
N SER A 76 14.23 -5.49 5.97
CA SER A 76 15.31 -5.95 6.83
C SER A 76 15.68 -4.84 7.81
N PRO A 77 15.13 -4.87 9.04
CA PRO A 77 15.36 -3.84 10.06
C PRO A 77 16.84 -3.60 10.37
N ASP A 78 17.61 -4.67 10.56
CA ASP A 78 19.01 -4.68 10.97
C ASP A 78 19.98 -5.06 9.82
N GLY A 79 19.42 -5.43 8.66
CA GLY A 79 20.15 -5.88 7.48
C GLY A 79 20.54 -7.35 7.51
N THR A 80 20.04 -8.14 8.48
CA THR A 80 20.38 -9.56 8.62
C THR A 80 19.20 -10.46 8.24
N ALA A 81 18.01 -10.23 8.82
CA ALA A 81 16.81 -11.01 8.57
C ALA A 81 15.82 -10.26 7.67
N TRP A 82 15.05 -11.00 6.86
CA TRP A 82 14.03 -10.46 5.97
C TRP A 82 12.64 -10.87 6.41
N HIS A 83 11.70 -9.91 6.37
CA HIS A 83 10.33 -10.10 6.83
C HIS A 83 9.34 -9.49 5.82
N SER A 84 8.25 -10.22 5.50
CA SER A 84 7.14 -9.70 4.69
C SER A 84 6.20 -8.88 5.58
N LEU A 85 6.16 -7.55 5.43
CA LEU A 85 5.41 -6.66 6.32
C LEU A 85 3.89 -6.77 6.17
N ASN A 86 3.41 -7.08 4.97
CA ASN A 86 1.98 -7.22 4.67
C ASN A 86 1.37 -8.55 5.13
N ARG A 87 1.85 -9.06 6.27
CA ARG A 87 1.27 -10.19 7.00
C ARG A 87 1.03 -9.75 8.44
N PRO A 88 -0.17 -9.99 9.01
CA PRO A 88 -0.47 -9.60 10.39
C PRO A 88 0.56 -10.12 11.41
N ALA A 89 1.10 -11.33 11.19
CA ALA A 89 2.14 -11.92 12.05
C ALA A 89 3.44 -11.09 12.13
N ASN A 90 3.69 -10.19 11.18
CA ASN A 90 4.89 -9.36 11.11
C ASN A 90 4.67 -7.92 11.57
N ILE A 91 3.49 -7.58 12.13
CA ILE A 91 3.24 -6.29 12.79
C ILE A 91 4.30 -5.96 13.87
N PRO A 92 4.77 -6.90 14.72
CA PRO A 92 5.85 -6.61 15.66
C PRO A 92 7.16 -6.17 14.98
N VAL A 93 7.45 -6.66 13.77
CA VAL A 93 8.62 -6.24 13.00
C VAL A 93 8.45 -4.81 12.47
N LEU A 94 7.24 -4.46 12.01
CA LEU A 94 6.88 -3.10 11.65
C LEU A 94 7.09 -2.17 12.84
N ASN A 95 6.46 -2.45 13.98
CA ASN A 95 6.43 -1.58 15.16
C ASN A 95 7.83 -1.22 15.69
N ARG A 96 8.80 -2.14 15.60
CA ARG A 96 10.18 -1.86 16.03
C ARG A 96 10.89 -0.77 15.23
N ASN A 97 10.40 -0.42 14.05
CA ASN A 97 11.02 0.57 13.17
C ASN A 97 10.04 1.68 12.75
N LEU A 98 8.86 1.75 13.37
CA LEU A 98 7.95 2.87 13.17
C LEU A 98 8.51 4.12 13.85
N VAL A 99 8.39 5.24 13.16
CA VAL A 99 8.63 6.56 13.74
C VAL A 99 7.29 7.15 14.12
N ALA A 100 7.17 7.68 15.34
CA ALA A 100 5.95 8.33 15.81
C ALA A 100 5.63 9.54 14.92
N PRO A 101 4.52 9.51 14.17
CA PRO A 101 4.08 10.66 13.39
C PRO A 101 3.34 11.66 14.28
N ASP A 102 3.29 12.93 13.86
CA ASP A 102 2.53 13.95 14.58
C ASP A 102 1.04 13.87 14.23
N LEU A 103 0.24 13.25 15.10
CA LEU A 103 -1.18 12.94 14.88
C LEU A 103 -2.13 14.15 15.00
N LYS A 104 -1.80 15.29 14.39
CA LYS A 104 -2.51 16.58 14.64
C LYS A 104 -3.51 17.03 13.59
N ASP A 105 -3.41 16.58 12.34
CA ASP A 105 -4.28 17.08 11.26
C ASP A 105 -4.71 16.01 10.25
N SER A 106 -5.68 16.38 9.41
CA SER A 106 -6.25 15.50 8.38
C SER A 106 -5.25 15.13 7.28
N ALA A 107 -4.28 15.99 6.99
CA ALA A 107 -3.24 15.70 6.00
C ALA A 107 -2.30 14.61 6.52
N THR A 108 -1.94 14.66 7.81
CA THR A 108 -1.20 13.59 8.48
C THR A 108 -1.99 12.29 8.51
N ALA A 109 -3.31 12.34 8.73
CA ALA A 109 -4.15 11.14 8.66
C ALA A 109 -4.12 10.49 7.27
N GLU A 110 -4.19 11.27 6.18
CA GLU A 110 -4.05 10.76 4.80
C GLU A 110 -2.67 10.14 4.55
N ILE A 111 -1.59 10.82 4.98
CA ILE A 111 -0.23 10.31 4.83
C ILE A 111 -0.07 8.99 5.58
N ILE A 112 -0.50 8.92 6.85
CA ILE A 112 -0.40 7.71 7.66
C ILE A 112 -1.23 6.60 7.02
N ALA A 113 -2.46 6.87 6.59
CA ALA A 113 -3.32 5.89 5.93
C ALA A 113 -2.62 5.32 4.69
N GLN A 114 -2.08 6.20 3.84
CA GLN A 114 -1.37 5.79 2.63
C GLN A 114 -0.13 4.94 2.95
N ARG A 115 0.70 5.36 3.91
CA ARG A 115 1.95 4.64 4.24
C ARG A 115 1.68 3.32 4.95
N LEU A 116 0.76 3.27 5.91
CA LEU A 116 0.40 2.02 6.59
C LEU A 116 -0.23 1.04 5.61
N THR A 117 -1.14 1.51 4.75
CA THR A 117 -1.72 0.67 3.68
C THR A 117 -0.63 0.10 2.77
N ALA A 118 0.29 0.93 2.31
CA ALA A 118 1.38 0.49 1.45
C ALA A 118 2.28 -0.55 2.13
N LEU A 119 2.57 -0.41 3.43
CA LEU A 119 3.43 -1.34 4.17
C LEU A 119 2.71 -2.64 4.56
N LEU A 120 1.45 -2.56 4.99
CA LEU A 120 0.71 -3.65 5.62
C LEU A 120 -0.27 -4.37 4.69
N HIS A 121 -0.58 -3.82 3.52
CA HIS A 121 -1.53 -4.38 2.58
C HIS A 121 -0.94 -4.49 1.16
N ASP A 122 -1.17 -3.50 0.30
CA ASP A 122 -0.64 -3.45 -1.05
C ASP A 122 -0.33 -1.99 -1.43
N PRO A 123 0.93 -1.68 -1.80
CA PRO A 123 1.34 -0.42 -2.41
C PRO A 123 0.50 0.12 -3.57
N ARG A 124 -0.23 -0.72 -4.31
CA ARG A 124 -0.90 -0.35 -5.56
C ARG A 124 -2.29 0.23 -5.38
N VAL A 125 -2.86 0.14 -4.17
CA VAL A 125 -4.21 0.65 -3.92
C VAL A 125 -4.24 2.18 -3.84
N LEU A 126 -5.35 2.78 -4.24
CA LEU A 126 -5.56 4.22 -4.09
C LEU A 126 -6.32 4.53 -2.80
N LEU A 127 -5.89 5.58 -2.12
CA LEU A 127 -6.66 6.16 -1.03
C LEU A 127 -7.91 6.86 -1.60
N CYS A 128 -9.08 6.30 -1.30
CA CYS A 128 -10.38 6.82 -1.71
C CYS A 128 -10.86 7.83 -0.67
N GLY A 129 -10.62 9.12 -0.95
CA GLY A 129 -11.03 10.25 -0.12
C GLY A 129 -11.27 11.52 -0.94
N PRO A 130 -11.61 12.67 -0.31
CA PRO A 130 -12.04 13.89 -1.00
C PRO A 130 -11.07 14.37 -2.07
N ARG A 131 -9.76 14.20 -1.84
CA ARG A 131 -8.72 14.54 -2.81
C ARG A 131 -8.81 13.70 -4.08
N PHE A 132 -9.00 12.38 -3.95
CA PHE A 132 -9.25 11.51 -5.10
C PHE A 132 -10.58 11.85 -5.75
N ALA A 133 -11.63 12.01 -4.94
CA ALA A 133 -12.98 12.34 -5.40
C ALA A 133 -13.12 13.72 -6.05
N SER A 134 -12.10 14.57 -6.00
CA SER A 134 -12.05 15.90 -6.65
C SER A 134 -11.19 15.92 -7.91
N TRP A 135 -10.58 14.79 -8.29
CA TRP A 135 -9.83 14.70 -9.54
C TRP A 135 -10.71 15.01 -10.76
N PRO A 136 -10.11 15.50 -11.86
CA PRO A 136 -10.82 15.75 -13.11
C PRO A 136 -11.59 14.52 -13.60
N ASP A 137 -12.77 14.75 -14.18
CA ASP A 137 -13.61 13.70 -14.77
C ASP A 137 -12.82 12.78 -15.72
N ALA A 138 -11.96 13.35 -16.55
CA ALA A 138 -11.15 12.58 -17.49
C ALA A 138 -10.23 11.57 -16.78
N ILE A 139 -9.71 11.91 -15.60
CA ILE A 139 -8.90 11.00 -14.78
C ILE A 139 -9.80 9.98 -14.10
N LEU A 140 -10.89 10.40 -13.45
CA LEU A 140 -11.76 9.47 -12.73
C LEU A 140 -12.45 8.45 -13.64
N ARG A 141 -12.76 8.84 -14.88
CA ARG A 141 -13.35 7.94 -15.89
C ARG A 141 -12.39 6.82 -16.32
N THR A 142 -11.08 6.95 -16.12
CA THR A 142 -10.15 5.82 -16.35
C THR A 142 -10.35 4.72 -15.32
N TYR A 143 -11.04 5.00 -14.21
CA TYR A 143 -11.33 4.03 -13.16
C TYR A 143 -12.73 3.40 -13.27
N LEU A 144 -13.46 3.64 -14.35
CA LEU A 144 -14.81 3.12 -14.54
C LEU A 144 -14.82 2.06 -15.64
N GLU A 145 -15.27 0.85 -15.32
CA GLU A 145 -15.47 -0.20 -16.31
C GLU A 145 -16.78 0.03 -17.09
N PRO A 146 -16.83 -0.28 -18.40
CA PRO A 146 -18.10 -0.36 -19.12
C PRO A 146 -19.09 -1.32 -18.45
N GLY A 147 -20.26 -0.82 -18.05
CA GLY A 147 -21.26 -1.60 -17.32
C GLY A 147 -21.06 -1.67 -15.80
N GLY A 148 -20.02 -1.01 -15.27
CA GLY A 148 -19.78 -0.81 -13.84
C GLY A 148 -20.57 0.35 -13.24
N GLN A 149 -20.12 0.82 -12.07
CA GLN A 149 -20.75 1.95 -11.37
C GLN A 149 -20.51 3.28 -12.10
N PRO A 150 -21.47 4.23 -12.03
CA PRO A 150 -21.29 5.55 -12.64
C PRO A 150 -20.31 6.44 -11.85
N LEU A 151 -19.83 7.50 -12.50
CA LEU A 151 -18.83 8.42 -11.92
C LEU A 151 -19.32 9.06 -10.61
N GLU A 152 -20.61 9.38 -10.54
CA GLU A 152 -21.25 9.99 -9.38
C GLU A 152 -21.19 9.05 -8.16
N VAL A 153 -21.30 7.73 -8.39
CA VAL A 153 -21.17 6.73 -7.33
C VAL A 153 -19.72 6.64 -6.85
N LEU A 154 -18.73 6.66 -7.76
CA LEU A 154 -17.31 6.71 -7.37
C LEU A 154 -17.01 7.97 -6.53
N ARG A 155 -17.46 9.14 -6.99
CA ARG A 155 -17.27 10.40 -6.27
C ARG A 155 -17.94 10.34 -4.91
N SER A 156 -19.18 9.87 -4.83
CA SER A 156 -19.93 9.75 -3.57
C SER A 156 -19.25 8.78 -2.60
N ALA A 157 -18.75 7.65 -3.10
CA ALA A 157 -18.09 6.64 -2.27
C ALA A 157 -16.75 7.12 -1.68
N CYS A 158 -16.08 8.07 -2.35
CA CYS A 158 -14.82 8.66 -1.93
C CYS A 158 -14.96 10.06 -1.29
N GLN A 159 -16.14 10.47 -0.81
CA GLN A 159 -16.30 11.77 -0.11
C GLN A 159 -15.81 11.75 1.34
N THR A 160 -15.63 10.58 1.95
CA THR A 160 -15.24 10.49 3.37
C THR A 160 -13.71 10.58 3.49
N PRO A 161 -13.16 11.60 4.18
CA PRO A 161 -11.72 11.66 4.43
C PRO A 161 -11.31 10.58 5.45
N PRO A 162 -10.03 10.20 5.48
CA PRO A 162 -9.51 9.39 6.57
C PRO A 162 -9.76 10.06 7.92
N ALA A 163 -10.25 9.28 8.88
CA ALA A 163 -10.58 9.74 10.22
C ALA A 163 -9.58 9.15 11.22
N LEU A 164 -8.75 10.03 11.77
CA LEU A 164 -7.81 9.72 12.84
C LEU A 164 -8.43 10.14 14.17
N GLN A 165 -8.54 9.21 15.11
CA GLN A 165 -9.00 9.47 16.48
C GLN A 165 -7.90 9.08 17.45
N GLN A 166 -7.77 9.88 18.50
CA GLN A 166 -6.87 9.60 19.61
C GLN A 166 -7.67 9.64 20.91
N SER A 167 -7.50 8.63 21.75
CA SER A 167 -8.11 8.53 23.07
C SER A 167 -7.03 8.14 24.08
N GLY A 168 -6.45 9.16 24.74
CA GLY A 168 -5.29 8.95 25.61
C GLY A 168 -4.08 8.47 24.80
N ASP A 169 -3.58 7.29 25.16
CA ASP A 169 -2.44 6.65 24.49
C ASP A 169 -2.85 5.82 23.27
N ASP A 170 -4.15 5.57 23.08
CA ASP A 170 -4.64 4.78 21.96
C ASP A 170 -4.99 5.66 20.76
N TRP A 171 -4.77 5.12 19.57
CA TRP A 171 -5.20 5.75 18.32
C TRP A 171 -5.94 4.77 17.42
N SER A 172 -6.84 5.31 16.60
CA SER A 172 -7.49 4.59 15.52
C SER A 172 -7.50 5.42 14.25
N LEU A 173 -7.35 4.74 13.10
CA LEU A 173 -7.41 5.36 11.79
C LEU A 173 -8.36 4.57 10.91
N GLN A 174 -9.41 5.23 10.44
CA GLN A 174 -10.32 4.69 9.45
C GLN A 174 -10.03 5.35 8.10
N ALA A 175 -9.93 4.55 7.05
CA ALA A 175 -9.75 5.03 5.69
C ALA A 175 -10.47 4.11 4.73
N ARG A 176 -10.71 4.59 3.51
CA ARG A 176 -11.23 3.79 2.41
C ARG A 176 -10.19 3.70 1.32
N LEU A 177 -10.06 2.50 0.75
CA LEU A 177 -9.11 2.19 -0.30
C LEU A 177 -9.86 1.66 -1.52
N MET A 178 -9.30 1.88 -2.70
CA MET A 178 -9.71 1.21 -3.94
C MET A 178 -8.58 0.30 -4.39
N ASP A 179 -8.84 -1.00 -4.49
CA ASP A 179 -7.84 -2.00 -4.88
C ASP A 179 -7.78 -2.25 -6.39
N GLY A 180 -6.82 -3.07 -6.82
CA GLY A 180 -6.63 -3.41 -8.24
C GLY A 180 -7.75 -4.26 -8.85
N THR A 181 -8.61 -4.87 -8.02
CA THR A 181 -9.81 -5.58 -8.48
C THR A 181 -10.99 -4.64 -8.70
N GLY A 182 -10.86 -3.38 -8.29
CA GLY A 182 -11.93 -2.41 -8.33
C GLY A 182 -12.91 -2.50 -7.17
N ALA A 183 -12.56 -3.22 -6.11
CA ALA A 183 -13.29 -3.21 -4.86
C ALA A 183 -13.01 -1.92 -4.10
N LEU A 184 -13.99 -1.48 -3.29
CA LEU A 184 -13.73 -0.50 -2.23
C LEU A 184 -13.64 -1.24 -0.91
N LEU A 185 -12.55 -0.99 -0.19
CA LEU A 185 -12.24 -1.61 1.08
C LEU A 185 -12.21 -0.54 2.17
N ASP A 186 -12.98 -0.74 3.23
CA ASP A 186 -12.84 0.03 4.46
C ASP A 186 -11.74 -0.60 5.31
N VAL A 187 -10.75 0.20 5.70
CA VAL A 187 -9.63 -0.23 6.53
C VAL A 187 -9.67 0.50 7.86
N HIS A 188 -9.44 -0.27 8.93
CA HIS A 188 -9.39 0.24 10.29
C HIS A 188 -8.11 -0.23 10.96
N TYR A 189 -7.23 0.73 11.22
CA TYR A 189 -6.01 0.53 12.00
C TYR A 189 -6.28 0.94 13.45
N THR A 190 -5.71 0.19 14.39
CA THR A 190 -5.65 0.59 15.79
C THR A 190 -4.23 0.47 16.30
N GLY A 191 -3.90 1.23 17.33
CA GLY A 191 -2.55 1.25 17.87
C GLY A 191 -2.42 2.06 19.15
N SER A 192 -1.17 2.23 19.59
CA SER A 192 -0.80 3.04 20.75
C SER A 192 0.26 4.08 20.35
N ILE A 193 0.37 5.19 21.08
CA ILE A 193 1.25 6.34 20.74
C ILE A 193 2.55 6.34 21.55
N VAL A 194 2.54 5.73 22.73
CA VAL A 194 3.69 5.72 23.66
C VAL A 194 4.11 4.28 23.97
N PRO A 195 5.02 3.67 23.19
CA PRO A 195 5.57 4.15 21.92
C PRO A 195 4.56 4.01 20.76
N PHE A 196 4.83 4.67 19.63
CA PHE A 196 3.95 4.59 18.46
C PHE A 196 3.99 3.19 17.85
N GLN A 197 2.85 2.51 17.83
CA GLN A 197 2.70 1.13 17.40
C GLN A 197 1.36 0.93 16.70
N VAL A 198 1.32 0.00 15.74
CA VAL A 198 0.10 -0.56 15.17
C VAL A 198 -0.19 -1.86 15.92
N ASN A 199 -1.39 -1.98 16.49
CA ASN A 199 -1.85 -3.17 17.20
C ASN A 199 -2.65 -4.09 16.27
N SER A 200 -3.48 -3.52 15.38
CA SER A 200 -4.27 -4.30 14.44
C SER A 200 -4.57 -3.55 13.14
N MET A 201 -4.91 -4.32 12.11
CA MET A 201 -5.49 -3.84 10.85
C MET A 201 -6.66 -4.74 10.51
N ASN A 202 -7.86 -4.16 10.39
CA ASN A 202 -9.06 -4.84 9.93
C ASN A 202 -9.45 -4.27 8.57
N ILE A 203 -9.86 -5.16 7.66
CA ILE A 203 -10.30 -4.81 6.31
C ILE A 203 -11.70 -5.38 6.12
N SER A 204 -12.63 -4.55 5.65
CA SER A 204 -13.98 -4.96 5.28
C SER A 204 -14.31 -4.46 3.88
N GLU A 205 -15.04 -5.28 3.12
CA GLU A 205 -15.51 -4.88 1.80
C GLU A 205 -16.65 -3.85 1.92
N ALA A 206 -16.46 -2.67 1.35
CA ALA A 206 -17.50 -1.64 1.20
C ALA A 206 -18.22 -1.78 -0.16
N MET A 207 -17.48 -2.17 -1.20
CA MET A 207 -18.01 -2.51 -2.52
C MET A 207 -17.23 -3.68 -3.11
N LYS A 208 -17.96 -4.61 -3.74
CA LYS A 208 -17.40 -5.83 -4.33
C LYS A 208 -16.39 -5.57 -5.46
N PRO A 209 -15.50 -6.53 -5.76
CA PRO A 209 -14.67 -6.53 -6.96
C PRO A 209 -15.46 -6.27 -8.24
N GLY A 210 -14.85 -5.57 -9.19
CA GLY A 210 -15.46 -5.17 -10.47
C GLY A 210 -16.44 -3.99 -10.36
N SER A 211 -16.54 -3.33 -9.19
CA SER A 211 -17.36 -2.11 -9.06
C SER A 211 -16.73 -0.92 -9.79
N PHE A 212 -15.41 -0.80 -9.66
CA PHE A 212 -14.55 0.17 -10.34
C PHE A 212 -13.42 -0.60 -11.05
N ARG A 213 -12.51 0.08 -11.72
CA ARG A 213 -11.39 -0.55 -12.42
C ARG A 213 -10.14 0.30 -12.26
N PHE A 214 -8.96 -0.31 -12.37
CA PHE A 214 -7.75 0.41 -12.77
C PHE A 214 -7.46 0.09 -14.23
N ALA A 215 -7.39 1.12 -15.08
CA ALA A 215 -7.07 0.93 -16.50
C ALA A 215 -5.64 0.42 -16.73
N ASP A 216 -4.73 0.60 -15.77
CA ASP A 216 -3.32 0.26 -15.92
C ASP A 216 -2.88 -0.75 -14.86
N GLU A 217 -3.08 -2.05 -15.09
CA GLU A 217 -2.22 -3.15 -14.58
C GLU A 217 -2.23 -4.43 -15.47
N PHE A 218 -2.73 -4.41 -16.72
CA PHE A 218 -2.69 -5.58 -17.65
C PHE A 218 -2.03 -5.31 -19.00
#